data_AF-W2USI8-F1
#
_entry.id   AF-W2USI8-F1
#
_cell.length_a   1.000
_cell.length_b   1.000
_cell.length_c   1.000
_cell.angle_alpha   90.00
_cell.angle_beta   90.00
_cell.angle_gamma   90.00
#
_symmetry.space_group_name_H-M   'P 1'
#
loop_
_entity.id
_entity.type
_entity.pdbx_description
1 polymer ?
#
loop_
_entity_poly.entity_id
_entity_poly.type
_entity_poly.pdbx_seq_one_letter_code
_entity_poly.pdbx_strand_id
1 'polypeptide(L)'
;MVLQRNEPVTIWGEGKPGSEVEVVFAKTMVKTQVAADATWSLKLPAQHTNLTGQQLRVYSGNEEILLENILVGDVWLCLGQSNMEWPLSQEKHFKQEQKKVNQTLLRFYNPNFAGKSVYGVHYSDSLLNRLSQDQFYHRTEWEQSNLKSAAKMSAVGYYFGSKIIKEQKIPIGLINLAIGGAPIETFIDKNALLKSDQFSAKVEGNWLNNEALPKWIRERGDQNVGNVEVIYKDSSGPNHAYKPGFAFDSGIKSLTKFPIKGILWYQGESNAQEPERVEEYKDLQRLMLSDFRMHWNSPDLPFYYVQLSSIDTLHYKGQLWPEFRNEQRKFIRETSNTGMAVCSDIGSKNDVHPRDKKNVGERLAKWALKEVYKMNIIPSGPMVKSVKYKSGALHLYFDYVGEGLTAYGNELTGFSIDSQSSVDAKIKGNKVVIEVKEKPTYVYYGWQPFSKGNLFNEEGLPASTFRLKVE
;
A
#
# COMPACT_ATOMS: atom_id res chain seq x y z
N MET A 1 -21.42 4.85 3.75
CA MET A 1 -20.00 4.84 4.23
C MET A 1 -19.75 3.69 5.19
N VAL A 2 -18.51 3.50 5.66
CA VAL A 2 -18.18 2.56 6.77
C VAL A 2 -17.43 3.31 7.86
N LEU A 3 -17.88 3.18 9.12
CA LEU A 3 -17.17 3.62 10.31
C LEU A 3 -16.37 2.45 10.90
N GLN A 4 -15.21 2.73 11.50
CA GLN A 4 -14.40 1.70 12.14
C GLN A 4 -15.10 1.15 13.38
N ARG A 5 -15.27 -0.16 13.43
CA ARG A 5 -15.84 -0.87 14.58
C ARG A 5 -14.82 -0.97 15.72
N ASN A 6 -15.34 -1.15 16.93
CA ASN A 6 -14.59 -1.41 18.16
C ASN A 6 -13.55 -0.34 18.54
N GLU A 7 -13.63 0.84 17.94
CA GLU A 7 -12.81 2.01 18.24
C GLU A 7 -13.71 3.25 18.32
N PRO A 8 -13.43 4.22 19.21
CA PRO A 8 -14.10 5.51 19.19
C PRO A 8 -13.86 6.24 17.86
N VAL A 9 -14.91 6.83 17.29
CA VAL A 9 -14.84 7.55 16.01
C VAL A 9 -15.02 9.04 16.25
N THR A 10 -14.06 9.85 15.80
CA THR A 10 -14.19 11.31 15.83
C THR A 10 -15.15 11.75 14.73
N ILE A 11 -16.14 12.58 15.08
CA ILE A 11 -16.97 13.34 14.13
C ILE A 11 -16.64 14.82 14.34
N TRP A 12 -16.48 15.55 13.26
CA TRP A 12 -16.08 16.96 13.30
C TRP A 12 -16.71 17.74 12.16
N GLY A 13 -16.72 19.06 12.32
CA GLY A 13 -17.23 19.99 11.31
C GLY A 13 -17.01 21.43 11.71
N GLU A 14 -17.72 22.31 11.02
CA GLU A 14 -17.76 23.74 11.30
C GLU A 14 -19.18 24.15 11.71
N GLY A 15 -19.33 25.27 12.40
CA GLY A 15 -20.61 25.79 12.86
C GLY A 15 -20.51 27.20 13.43
N LYS A 16 -21.61 27.70 13.99
CA LYS A 16 -21.64 29.03 14.64
C LYS A 16 -21.00 28.96 16.03
N PRO A 17 -19.98 29.78 16.35
CA PRO A 17 -19.35 29.77 17.68
C PRO A 17 -20.35 29.84 18.84
N GLY A 18 -20.19 28.97 19.83
CA GLY A 18 -21.06 28.86 21.01
C GLY A 18 -22.37 28.10 20.80
N SER A 19 -22.70 27.66 19.57
CA SER A 19 -23.86 26.79 19.38
C SER A 19 -23.60 25.38 19.89
N GLU A 20 -24.64 24.71 20.40
CA GLU A 20 -24.59 23.29 20.72
C GLU A 20 -24.74 22.46 19.44
N VAL A 21 -23.92 21.41 19.33
CA VAL A 21 -24.02 20.39 18.27
C VAL A 21 -24.34 19.06 18.93
N GLU A 22 -25.41 18.42 18.47
CA GLU A 22 -25.82 17.07 18.89
C GLU A 22 -25.62 16.08 17.75
N VAL A 23 -24.95 14.95 18.00
CA VAL A 23 -24.80 13.86 17.03
C VAL A 23 -25.49 12.62 17.56
N VAL A 24 -26.41 12.09 16.76
CA VAL A 24 -27.15 10.85 17.04
C VAL A 24 -26.72 9.79 16.03
N PHE A 25 -26.21 8.66 16.52
CA PHE A 25 -25.91 7.49 15.72
C PHE A 25 -26.42 6.22 16.41
N ALA A 26 -27.28 5.47 15.73
CA ALA A 26 -27.98 4.33 16.31
C ALA A 26 -28.77 4.71 17.58
N LYS A 27 -28.39 4.15 18.74
CA LYS A 27 -28.94 4.47 20.07
C LYS A 27 -28.07 5.45 20.86
N THR A 28 -26.98 5.93 20.26
CA THR A 28 -25.99 6.78 20.93
C THR A 28 -26.26 8.23 20.56
N MET A 29 -26.33 9.09 21.57
CA MET A 29 -26.40 10.54 21.41
C MET A 29 -25.23 11.17 22.18
N VAL A 30 -24.53 12.09 21.54
CA VAL A 30 -23.40 12.83 22.10
C VAL A 30 -23.50 14.30 21.70
N LYS A 31 -23.04 15.20 22.57
CA LYS A 31 -23.12 16.65 22.36
C LYS A 31 -21.75 17.30 22.52
N THR A 32 -21.57 18.42 21.85
CA THR A 32 -20.41 19.31 22.01
C THR A 32 -20.83 20.76 21.74
N GLN A 33 -19.93 21.70 21.93
CA GLN A 33 -20.13 23.09 21.53
C GLN A 33 -19.16 23.46 20.42
N VAL A 34 -19.59 24.36 19.53
CA VAL A 34 -18.72 24.96 18.54
C VAL A 34 -17.76 25.94 19.20
N ALA A 35 -16.47 25.74 18.94
CA ALA A 35 -15.40 26.57 19.46
C ALA A 35 -15.39 27.98 18.83
N ALA A 36 -14.59 28.87 19.40
CA ALA A 36 -14.45 30.25 18.93
C ALA A 36 -13.92 30.38 17.49
N ASP A 37 -13.17 29.38 17.03
CA ASP A 37 -12.64 29.28 15.66
C ASP A 37 -13.63 28.68 14.66
N ALA A 38 -14.91 28.57 15.04
CA ALA A 38 -15.99 27.98 14.27
C ALA A 38 -15.86 26.47 14.02
N THR A 39 -14.92 25.76 14.65
CA THR A 39 -14.80 24.30 14.53
C THR A 39 -15.47 23.57 15.69
N TRP A 40 -15.90 22.34 15.46
CA TRP A 40 -16.34 21.44 16.51
C TRP A 40 -15.85 20.01 16.24
N SER A 41 -15.67 19.25 17.32
CA SER A 41 -15.46 17.81 17.23
C SER A 41 -16.00 17.11 18.46
N LEU A 42 -16.35 15.84 18.30
CA LEU A 42 -16.74 14.95 19.39
C LEU A 42 -16.34 13.51 19.06
N LYS A 43 -16.33 12.64 20.07
CA LYS A 43 -16.08 11.21 19.89
C LYS A 43 -17.36 10.43 20.06
N LEU A 44 -17.75 9.70 19.03
CA LEU A 44 -18.73 8.63 19.15
C LEU A 44 -18.05 7.44 19.87
N PRO A 45 -18.67 6.89 20.93
CA PRO A 45 -18.18 5.67 21.57
C PRO A 45 -18.04 4.52 20.58
N ALA A 46 -17.13 3.59 20.86
CA ALA A 46 -16.88 2.42 20.04
C ALA A 46 -18.18 1.65 19.76
N GLN A 47 -18.42 1.35 18.48
CA GLN A 47 -19.61 0.64 18.03
C GLN A 47 -19.25 -0.78 17.57
N HIS A 48 -20.13 -1.73 17.84
CA HIS A 48 -20.04 -3.05 17.25
C HIS A 48 -20.53 -3.04 15.80
N THR A 49 -20.18 -4.10 15.06
CA THR A 49 -20.55 -4.21 13.66
C THR A 49 -22.07 -4.26 13.43
N ASN A 50 -22.54 -3.63 12.35
CA ASN A 50 -23.90 -3.77 11.82
C ASN A 50 -23.85 -4.22 10.35
N LEU A 51 -24.84 -5.00 9.94
CA LEU A 51 -24.95 -5.50 8.57
C LEU A 51 -25.99 -4.73 7.73
N THR A 52 -26.82 -3.93 8.39
CA THR A 52 -27.83 -3.06 7.79
C THR A 52 -27.48 -1.60 8.05
N GLY A 53 -27.61 -0.77 7.02
CA GLY A 53 -27.26 0.65 7.09
C GLY A 53 -28.05 1.39 8.18
N GLN A 54 -27.36 2.25 8.93
CA GLN A 54 -27.94 3.13 9.95
C GLN A 54 -27.83 4.60 9.52
N GLN A 55 -28.59 5.45 10.20
CA GLN A 55 -28.55 6.90 10.02
C GLN A 55 -27.67 7.54 11.10
N LEU A 56 -26.85 8.52 10.70
CA LEU A 56 -26.19 9.47 11.60
C LEU A 56 -26.81 10.84 11.36
N ARG A 57 -27.27 11.47 12.42
CA ARG A 57 -27.90 12.80 12.40
C ARG A 57 -27.05 13.77 13.19
N VAL A 58 -26.79 14.94 12.64
CA VAL A 58 -26.11 16.04 13.29
C VAL A 58 -27.09 17.20 13.39
N TYR A 59 -27.35 17.70 14.60
CA TYR A 59 -28.24 18.80 14.87
C TYR A 59 -27.49 20.01 15.41
N SER A 60 -27.89 21.21 15.00
CA SER A 60 -27.50 22.48 15.61
C SER A 60 -28.69 23.42 15.60
N GLY A 61 -29.40 23.52 16.73
CA GLY A 61 -30.69 24.21 16.79
C GLY A 61 -31.73 23.52 15.90
N ASN A 62 -32.21 24.22 14.86
CA ASN A 62 -33.19 23.70 13.89
C ASN A 62 -32.55 23.12 12.62
N GLU A 63 -31.22 23.19 12.49
CA GLU A 63 -30.50 22.63 11.33
C GLU A 63 -30.20 21.14 11.56
N GLU A 64 -30.37 20.33 10.51
CA GLU A 64 -30.07 18.90 10.51
C GLU A 64 -29.19 18.53 9.30
N ILE A 65 -28.14 17.76 9.57
CA ILE A 65 -27.42 16.98 8.55
C ILE A 65 -27.74 15.50 8.79
N LEU A 66 -28.31 14.86 7.78
CA LEU A 66 -28.62 13.43 7.78
C LEU A 66 -27.65 12.68 6.85
N LEU A 67 -26.90 11.74 7.41
CA LEU A 67 -26.10 10.77 6.67
C LEU A 67 -26.75 9.40 6.75
N GLU A 68 -27.06 8.82 5.60
CA GLU A 68 -27.77 7.54 5.51
C GLU A 68 -26.86 6.37 5.11
N ASN A 69 -27.35 5.15 5.33
CA ASN A 69 -26.69 3.92 4.92
C ASN A 69 -25.23 3.80 5.43
N ILE A 70 -25.05 4.07 6.72
CA ILE A 70 -23.78 3.92 7.42
C ILE A 70 -23.65 2.49 7.97
N LEU A 71 -22.57 1.83 7.58
CA LEU A 71 -22.15 0.56 8.17
C LEU A 71 -21.01 0.79 9.17
N VAL A 72 -20.80 -0.17 10.05
CA VAL A 72 -19.78 -0.23 11.10
C VAL A 72 -19.03 -1.54 10.89
N GLY A 73 -17.77 -1.41 10.49
CA GLY A 73 -16.95 -2.52 10.01
C GLY A 73 -15.47 -2.18 10.11
N ASP A 74 -14.63 -2.82 9.30
CA ASP A 74 -13.20 -2.52 9.29
C ASP A 74 -12.85 -1.64 8.06
N VAL A 75 -12.14 -0.53 8.30
CA VAL A 75 -11.74 0.41 7.25
C VAL A 75 -10.26 0.26 6.93
N TRP A 76 -9.93 0.09 5.65
CA TRP A 76 -8.56 -0.07 5.18
C TRP A 76 -8.19 1.04 4.21
N LEU A 77 -6.96 1.53 4.35
CA LEU A 77 -6.41 2.57 3.48
C LEU A 77 -5.49 1.93 2.42
N CYS A 78 -5.81 2.14 1.14
CA CYS A 78 -5.04 1.69 -0.01
C CYS A 78 -4.13 2.82 -0.50
N LEU A 79 -2.82 2.63 -0.37
CA LEU A 79 -1.78 3.59 -0.73
C LEU A 79 -0.72 2.97 -1.64
N GLY A 80 0.08 3.84 -2.25
CA GLY A 80 1.17 3.47 -3.14
C GLY A 80 0.97 4.07 -4.52
N GLN A 81 1.40 3.36 -5.56
CA GLN A 81 1.41 3.89 -6.92
C GLN A 81 0.48 3.13 -7.88
N SER A 82 0.78 3.17 -9.17
CA SER A 82 -0.10 2.73 -10.27
C SER A 82 -0.61 1.29 -10.10
N ASN A 83 0.19 0.39 -9.51
CA ASN A 83 -0.24 -0.99 -9.27
C ASN A 83 -1.24 -1.12 -8.10
N MET A 84 -1.21 -0.24 -7.10
CA MET A 84 -2.31 -0.10 -6.13
C MET A 84 -3.51 0.60 -6.78
N GLU A 85 -3.28 1.66 -7.54
CA GLU A 85 -4.34 2.44 -8.19
C GLU A 85 -5.13 1.63 -9.24
N TRP A 86 -4.49 0.60 -9.82
CA TRP A 86 -4.96 -0.14 -10.98
C TRP A 86 -6.46 -0.49 -10.91
N PRO A 87 -7.27 0.02 -11.84
CA PRO A 87 -8.72 -0.14 -11.75
C PRO A 87 -9.13 -1.59 -11.99
N LEU A 88 -10.13 -2.07 -11.25
CA LEU A 88 -10.67 -3.43 -11.41
C LEU A 88 -11.12 -3.72 -12.85
N SER A 89 -11.60 -2.70 -13.58
CA SER A 89 -12.00 -2.85 -14.99
C SER A 89 -10.87 -3.27 -15.93
N GLN A 90 -9.61 -3.05 -15.55
CA GLN A 90 -8.41 -3.43 -16.31
C GLN A 90 -7.73 -4.69 -15.76
N GLU A 91 -8.32 -5.34 -14.75
CA GLU A 91 -7.78 -6.56 -14.15
C GLU A 91 -8.07 -7.80 -15.03
N LYS A 92 -7.15 -8.77 -15.02
CA LYS A 92 -7.15 -9.97 -15.86
C LYS A 92 -8.46 -10.76 -15.81
N HIS A 93 -9.10 -10.85 -14.64
CA HIS A 93 -10.29 -11.68 -14.40
C HIS A 93 -11.59 -10.87 -14.36
N PHE A 94 -11.56 -9.57 -14.68
CA PHE A 94 -12.71 -8.67 -14.52
C PHE A 94 -13.99 -9.20 -15.18
N LYS A 95 -13.92 -9.78 -16.39
CA LYS A 95 -15.09 -10.33 -17.10
C LYS A 95 -15.87 -11.35 -16.27
N GLN A 96 -15.17 -12.17 -15.50
CA GLN A 96 -15.79 -13.16 -14.61
C GLN A 96 -16.27 -12.49 -13.32
N GLU A 97 -15.50 -11.53 -12.81
CA GLU A 97 -15.75 -10.85 -11.54
C GLU A 97 -16.95 -9.91 -11.59
N GLN A 98 -17.33 -9.36 -12.77
CA GLN A 98 -18.52 -8.51 -12.94
C GLN A 98 -19.81 -9.11 -12.38
N LYS A 99 -19.91 -10.45 -12.28
CA LYS A 99 -21.07 -11.14 -11.72
C LYS A 99 -21.11 -11.12 -10.19
N LYS A 100 -20.03 -10.70 -9.54
CA LYS A 100 -19.81 -10.75 -8.08
C LYS A 100 -19.56 -9.39 -7.44
N VAL A 101 -19.36 -8.34 -8.24
CA VAL A 101 -19.06 -6.97 -7.77
C VAL A 101 -20.18 -6.33 -6.94
N ASN A 102 -21.43 -6.80 -7.05
CA ASN A 102 -22.53 -6.30 -6.25
C ASN A 102 -22.45 -6.86 -4.81
N GLN A 103 -21.74 -6.15 -3.94
CA GLN A 103 -21.51 -6.55 -2.54
C GLN A 103 -22.01 -5.46 -1.60
N THR A 104 -23.09 -5.75 -0.88
CA THR A 104 -23.73 -4.80 0.05
C THR A 104 -22.92 -4.50 1.30
N LEU A 105 -21.88 -5.29 1.61
CA LEU A 105 -20.98 -5.06 2.75
C LEU A 105 -19.66 -4.39 2.35
N LEU A 106 -19.42 -4.16 1.06
CA LEU A 106 -18.22 -3.52 0.56
C LEU A 106 -18.53 -2.07 0.16
N ARG A 107 -17.72 -1.12 0.65
CA ARG A 107 -17.87 0.31 0.37
C ARG A 107 -16.53 0.92 -0.07
N PHE A 108 -16.59 1.86 -0.98
CA PHE A 108 -15.41 2.53 -1.53
C PHE A 108 -15.47 4.03 -1.30
N TYR A 109 -14.34 4.61 -0.93
CA TYR A 109 -14.04 6.03 -1.10
C TYR A 109 -12.84 6.13 -2.03
N ASN A 110 -13.05 6.59 -3.26
CA ASN A 110 -12.06 6.51 -4.34
C ASN A 110 -11.98 7.84 -5.11
N PRO A 111 -11.48 8.91 -4.47
CA PRO A 111 -11.37 10.22 -5.09
C PRO A 111 -10.37 10.21 -6.26
N ASN A 112 -10.62 11.05 -7.25
CA ASN A 112 -9.65 11.29 -8.31
C ASN A 112 -8.68 12.40 -7.88
N PHE A 113 -7.38 12.15 -7.98
CA PHE A 113 -6.37 13.19 -7.76
C PHE A 113 -6.12 14.03 -9.02
N ALA A 114 -5.59 15.24 -8.84
CA ALA A 114 -5.16 16.11 -9.94
C ALA A 114 -3.90 15.53 -10.61
N GLY A 115 -3.97 15.31 -11.92
CA GLY A 115 -2.86 14.80 -12.72
C GLY A 115 -3.00 13.32 -13.07
N LYS A 116 -4.04 12.66 -12.56
CA LYS A 116 -4.36 11.28 -12.89
C LYS A 116 -4.49 11.09 -14.40
N SER A 117 -3.79 10.10 -14.94
CA SER A 117 -3.75 9.79 -16.37
C SER A 117 -3.16 10.88 -17.28
N VAL A 118 -2.46 11.88 -16.72
CA VAL A 118 -1.75 12.92 -17.49
C VAL A 118 -0.24 12.71 -17.30
N TYR A 119 0.48 12.47 -18.40
CA TYR A 119 1.87 12.02 -18.34
C TYR A 119 2.76 12.80 -19.29
N GLY A 120 3.88 13.35 -18.76
CA GLY A 120 4.97 13.92 -19.56
C GLY A 120 4.58 15.12 -20.42
N VAL A 121 3.52 15.84 -20.04
CA VAL A 121 3.02 17.03 -20.73
C VAL A 121 2.76 18.14 -19.73
N HIS A 122 2.83 19.38 -20.18
CA HIS A 122 2.48 20.54 -19.37
C HIS A 122 1.03 20.43 -18.89
N TYR A 123 0.78 20.77 -17.62
CA TYR A 123 -0.56 20.76 -17.06
C TYR A 123 -1.38 21.96 -17.57
N SER A 124 -2.67 21.75 -17.84
CA SER A 124 -3.57 22.84 -18.22
C SER A 124 -3.89 23.73 -17.01
N ASP A 125 -4.34 24.97 -17.24
CA ASP A 125 -4.72 25.91 -16.15
C ASP A 125 -5.78 25.31 -15.21
N SER A 126 -6.77 24.62 -15.77
CA SER A 126 -7.79 23.87 -15.01
C SER A 126 -7.16 22.85 -14.06
N LEU A 127 -6.08 22.20 -14.48
CA LEU A 127 -5.37 21.21 -13.68
C LEU A 127 -4.47 21.86 -12.63
N LEU A 128 -3.76 22.93 -13.00
CA LEU A 128 -2.90 23.71 -12.12
C LEU A 128 -3.69 24.29 -10.94
N ASN A 129 -4.90 24.77 -11.19
CA ASN A 129 -5.81 25.28 -10.15
C ASN A 129 -6.24 24.22 -9.13
N ARG A 130 -6.09 22.93 -9.44
CA ARG A 130 -6.38 21.82 -8.53
C ARG A 130 -5.16 21.38 -7.71
N LEU A 131 -3.98 21.94 -7.93
CA LEU A 131 -2.75 21.60 -7.17
C LEU A 131 -2.68 22.30 -5.81
N SER A 132 -3.81 22.65 -5.20
CA SER A 132 -3.90 23.05 -3.80
C SER A 132 -4.13 21.82 -2.91
N GLN A 133 -3.83 21.94 -1.62
CA GLN A 133 -4.00 20.83 -0.66
C GLN A 133 -5.47 20.35 -0.58
N ASP A 134 -6.43 21.25 -0.73
CA ASP A 134 -7.86 20.99 -0.57
C ASP A 134 -8.57 20.52 -1.86
N GLN A 135 -7.99 20.78 -3.04
CA GLN A 135 -8.55 20.40 -4.35
C GLN A 135 -7.80 19.27 -5.05
N PHE A 136 -6.62 18.89 -4.55
CA PHE A 136 -5.78 17.87 -5.17
C PHE A 136 -6.55 16.56 -5.33
N TYR A 137 -7.04 15.99 -4.23
CA TYR A 137 -8.04 14.92 -4.27
C TYR A 137 -9.42 15.54 -4.44
N HIS A 138 -10.05 15.30 -5.58
CA HIS A 138 -11.42 15.75 -5.82
C HIS A 138 -12.36 15.06 -4.83
N ARG A 139 -13.11 15.86 -4.05
CA ARG A 139 -14.08 15.36 -3.09
C ARG A 139 -15.06 14.42 -3.77
N THR A 140 -15.35 13.30 -3.12
CA THR A 140 -16.30 12.29 -3.63
C THR A 140 -17.09 11.72 -2.46
N GLU A 141 -18.01 10.82 -2.75
CA GLU A 141 -18.87 10.17 -1.76
C GLU A 141 -18.47 8.72 -1.56
N TRP A 142 -18.94 8.13 -0.46
CA TRP A 142 -18.82 6.70 -0.25
C TRP A 142 -19.82 5.93 -1.11
N GLU A 143 -19.31 5.07 -1.99
CA GLU A 143 -20.16 4.26 -2.88
C GLU A 143 -20.28 2.81 -2.36
N GLN A 144 -21.47 2.21 -2.51
CA GLN A 144 -21.64 0.76 -2.42
C GLN A 144 -20.98 0.06 -3.61
N SER A 145 -20.34 -1.09 -3.35
CA SER A 145 -19.80 -1.93 -4.41
C SER A 145 -20.91 -2.39 -5.36
N ASN A 146 -20.80 -1.92 -6.60
CA ASN A 146 -21.62 -2.31 -7.74
C ASN A 146 -20.74 -2.27 -9.00
N LEU A 147 -21.29 -2.61 -10.16
CA LEU A 147 -20.51 -2.65 -11.40
C LEU A 147 -19.79 -1.33 -11.73
N LYS A 148 -20.43 -0.17 -11.52
CA LYS A 148 -19.87 1.15 -11.83
C LYS A 148 -18.78 1.56 -10.85
N SER A 149 -19.02 1.44 -9.55
CA SER A 149 -18.09 1.84 -8.50
C SER A 149 -16.90 0.88 -8.42
N ALA A 150 -17.14 -0.44 -8.46
CA ALA A 150 -16.10 -1.45 -8.41
C ALA A 150 -15.16 -1.38 -9.61
N ALA A 151 -15.68 -1.13 -10.84
CA ALA A 151 -14.87 -1.02 -12.05
C ALA A 151 -13.75 0.04 -11.96
N LYS A 152 -13.94 1.10 -11.17
CA LYS A 152 -12.98 2.19 -10.98
C LYS A 152 -12.09 2.01 -9.75
N MET A 153 -12.49 1.14 -8.83
CA MET A 153 -11.78 0.91 -7.57
C MET A 153 -10.47 0.17 -7.84
N SER A 154 -9.48 0.39 -6.96
CA SER A 154 -8.27 -0.43 -6.87
C SER A 154 -8.64 -1.91 -6.91
N ALA A 155 -8.11 -2.63 -7.92
CA ALA A 155 -8.33 -4.06 -8.06
C ALA A 155 -7.77 -4.84 -6.86
N VAL A 156 -6.56 -4.47 -6.40
CA VAL A 156 -5.91 -5.05 -5.22
C VAL A 156 -6.79 -4.86 -3.99
N GLY A 157 -7.24 -3.62 -3.74
CA GLY A 157 -8.15 -3.31 -2.63
C GLY A 157 -9.47 -4.07 -2.72
N TYR A 158 -10.10 -4.11 -3.90
CA TYR A 158 -11.36 -4.82 -4.12
C TYR A 158 -11.25 -6.30 -3.75
N TYR A 159 -10.24 -7.01 -4.26
CA TYR A 159 -10.07 -8.43 -3.98
C TYR A 159 -9.68 -8.69 -2.52
N PHE A 160 -8.89 -7.80 -1.91
CA PHE A 160 -8.62 -7.82 -0.48
C PHE A 160 -9.93 -7.75 0.32
N GLY A 161 -10.73 -6.69 0.12
CA GLY A 161 -11.96 -6.47 0.87
C GLY A 161 -13.00 -7.58 0.65
N SER A 162 -13.15 -8.03 -0.60
CA SER A 162 -14.05 -9.14 -0.95
C SER A 162 -13.65 -10.44 -0.25
N LYS A 163 -12.35 -10.73 -0.18
CA LYS A 163 -11.83 -11.92 0.52
C LYS A 163 -12.09 -11.82 2.02
N ILE A 164 -11.89 -10.66 2.66
CA ILE A 164 -12.22 -10.47 4.07
C ILE A 164 -13.72 -10.64 4.33
N ILE A 165 -14.58 -10.02 3.54
CA ILE A 165 -16.04 -10.14 3.68
C ILE A 165 -16.48 -11.61 3.59
N LYS A 166 -15.92 -12.36 2.64
CA LYS A 166 -16.23 -13.78 2.46
C LYS A 166 -15.95 -14.60 3.73
N GLU A 167 -14.82 -14.36 4.39
CA GLU A 167 -14.40 -15.16 5.54
C GLU A 167 -14.98 -14.62 6.87
N GLN A 168 -15.07 -13.30 7.03
CA GLN A 168 -15.40 -12.65 8.31
C GLN A 168 -16.85 -12.18 8.39
N LYS A 169 -17.55 -12.03 7.25
CA LYS A 169 -18.96 -11.60 7.16
C LYS A 169 -19.25 -10.26 7.84
N ILE A 170 -18.29 -9.33 7.79
CA ILE A 170 -18.39 -7.96 8.32
C ILE A 170 -18.32 -6.94 7.18
N PRO A 171 -18.81 -5.70 7.36
CA PRO A 171 -18.57 -4.62 6.41
C PRO A 171 -17.09 -4.27 6.28
N ILE A 172 -16.66 -3.97 5.06
CA ILE A 172 -15.33 -3.46 4.75
C ILE A 172 -15.45 -2.14 4.00
N GLY A 173 -14.80 -1.11 4.54
CA GLY A 173 -14.59 0.18 3.88
C GLY A 173 -13.19 0.25 3.30
N LEU A 174 -13.06 0.66 2.04
CA LEU A 174 -11.76 0.88 1.42
C LEU A 174 -11.63 2.33 0.98
N ILE A 175 -10.56 2.98 1.43
CA ILE A 175 -10.20 4.34 1.03
C ILE A 175 -9.00 4.22 0.09
N ASN A 176 -9.10 4.66 -1.16
CA ASN A 176 -7.99 4.62 -2.10
C ASN A 176 -7.43 6.01 -2.36
N LEU A 177 -6.16 6.21 -1.98
CA LEU A 177 -5.40 7.44 -2.24
C LEU A 177 -4.11 7.17 -3.02
N ALA A 178 -3.99 6.01 -3.68
CA ALA A 178 -2.82 5.69 -4.50
C ALA A 178 -2.66 6.65 -5.68
N ILE A 179 -1.40 6.93 -6.05
CA ILE A 179 -1.03 7.88 -7.10
C ILE A 179 -0.06 7.23 -8.07
N GLY A 180 -0.49 6.98 -9.32
CA GLY A 180 0.36 6.48 -10.39
C GLY A 180 1.71 7.20 -10.49
N GLY A 181 2.80 6.45 -10.44
CA GLY A 181 4.17 6.96 -10.54
C GLY A 181 4.72 7.66 -9.28
N ALA A 182 3.94 7.88 -8.23
CA ALA A 182 4.45 8.58 -7.05
C ALA A 182 5.58 7.79 -6.33
N PRO A 183 6.68 8.47 -5.97
CA PRO A 183 7.70 7.89 -5.09
C PRO A 183 7.18 7.89 -3.64
N ILE A 184 7.77 7.07 -2.75
CA ILE A 184 7.29 6.94 -1.36
C ILE A 184 7.30 8.28 -0.58
N GLU A 185 8.22 9.17 -0.91
CA GLU A 185 8.44 10.47 -0.25
C GLU A 185 7.18 11.36 -0.20
N THR A 186 6.31 11.31 -1.21
CA THR A 186 5.09 12.15 -1.22
C THR A 186 4.09 11.77 -0.12
N PHE A 187 4.15 10.52 0.35
CA PHE A 187 3.20 9.94 1.31
C PHE A 187 3.64 10.11 2.76
N ILE A 188 4.86 10.58 3.04
CA ILE A 188 5.41 10.78 4.39
C ILE A 188 5.22 12.23 4.81
N ASP A 189 4.84 12.50 6.07
CA ASP A 189 4.82 13.88 6.59
C ASP A 189 6.17 14.56 6.33
N LYS A 190 6.14 15.74 5.71
CA LYS A 190 7.32 16.57 5.45
C LYS A 190 8.14 16.81 6.73
N ASN A 191 7.48 16.95 7.88
CA ASN A 191 8.14 17.11 9.17
C ASN A 191 8.87 15.84 9.64
N ALA A 192 8.35 14.65 9.32
CA ALA A 192 9.04 13.39 9.62
C ALA A 192 10.29 13.24 8.76
N LEU A 193 10.23 13.63 7.48
CA LEU A 193 11.41 13.70 6.61
C LEU A 193 12.43 14.71 7.14
N LEU A 194 12.02 15.93 7.49
CA LEU A 194 12.90 16.98 8.03
C LEU A 194 13.63 16.56 9.31
N LYS A 195 12.98 15.79 10.19
CA LYS A 195 13.55 15.32 11.47
C LYS A 195 14.45 14.10 11.32
N SER A 196 14.50 13.47 10.15
CA SER A 196 15.31 12.28 9.91
C SER A 196 16.69 12.70 9.42
N ASP A 197 17.73 12.41 10.19
CA ASP A 197 19.13 12.67 9.78
C ASP A 197 19.47 12.03 8.42
N GLN A 198 18.85 10.89 8.10
CA GLN A 198 19.06 10.19 6.82
C GLN A 198 18.30 10.84 5.64
N PHE A 199 17.19 11.55 5.91
CA PHE A 199 16.22 11.93 4.87
C PHE A 199 15.88 13.42 4.82
N SER A 200 16.43 14.27 5.70
CA SER A 200 16.16 15.71 5.72
C SER A 200 16.48 16.38 4.38
N ALA A 201 17.57 15.95 3.73
CA ALA A 201 17.98 16.47 2.43
C ALA A 201 16.90 16.33 1.34
N LYS A 202 15.97 15.37 1.44
CA LYS A 202 14.89 15.16 0.45
C LYS A 202 13.83 16.26 0.43
N VAL A 203 13.79 17.10 1.45
CA VAL A 203 12.80 18.18 1.63
C VAL A 203 13.45 19.57 1.72
N GLU A 204 14.76 19.64 1.51
CA GLU A 204 15.54 20.88 1.43
C GLU A 204 15.48 21.49 0.03
N GLY A 205 15.24 22.81 -0.05
CA GLY A 205 15.17 23.54 -1.31
C GLY A 205 14.03 23.10 -2.24
N ASN A 206 14.10 23.55 -3.50
CA ASN A 206 13.09 23.20 -4.50
C ASN A 206 13.25 21.75 -4.96
N TRP A 207 12.23 20.92 -4.74
CA TRP A 207 12.24 19.50 -5.08
C TRP A 207 12.53 19.20 -6.56
N LEU A 208 12.19 20.10 -7.48
CA LEU A 208 12.50 19.94 -8.91
C LEU A 208 14.01 19.87 -9.21
N ASN A 209 14.83 20.47 -8.34
CA ASN A 209 16.29 20.53 -8.51
C ASN A 209 17.03 19.72 -7.44
N ASN A 210 16.31 18.98 -6.59
CA ASN A 210 16.89 18.31 -5.43
C ASN A 210 17.43 16.90 -5.78
N GLU A 211 18.74 16.75 -5.82
CA GLU A 211 19.40 15.48 -6.19
C GLU A 211 19.24 14.34 -5.16
N ALA A 212 18.75 14.63 -3.94
CA ALA A 212 18.36 13.60 -2.98
C ALA A 212 17.08 12.84 -3.40
N LEU A 213 16.38 13.31 -4.45
CA LEU A 213 15.20 12.68 -5.03
C LEU A 213 15.53 12.00 -6.37
N PRO A 214 14.78 10.93 -6.75
CA PRO A 214 14.97 10.27 -8.04
C PRO A 214 14.93 11.25 -9.21
N LYS A 215 15.88 11.15 -10.14
CA LYS A 215 15.97 12.04 -11.30
C LYS A 215 14.68 12.07 -12.12
N TRP A 216 14.08 10.90 -12.35
CA TRP A 216 12.90 10.81 -13.20
C TRP A 216 11.67 11.51 -12.60
N ILE A 217 11.53 11.56 -11.26
CA ILE A 217 10.40 12.26 -10.61
C ILE A 217 10.53 13.77 -10.79
N ARG A 218 11.76 14.28 -10.80
CA ARG A 218 12.08 15.69 -10.98
C ARG A 218 11.84 16.12 -12.41
N GLU A 219 12.32 15.32 -13.37
CA GLU A 219 12.04 15.52 -14.79
C GLU A 219 10.53 15.51 -15.08
N ARG A 220 9.78 14.60 -14.45
CA ARG A 220 8.32 14.58 -14.60
C ARG A 220 7.67 15.83 -14.00
N GLY A 221 8.10 16.23 -12.79
CA GLY A 221 7.65 17.47 -12.17
C GLY A 221 7.91 18.69 -13.07
N ASP A 222 9.12 18.81 -13.61
CA ASP A 222 9.52 19.91 -14.48
C ASP A 222 8.69 19.95 -15.78
N GLN A 223 8.47 18.79 -16.42
CA GLN A 223 7.59 18.66 -17.58
C GLN A 223 6.14 19.10 -17.28
N ASN A 224 5.65 18.83 -16.08
CA ASN A 224 4.27 19.11 -15.71
C ASN A 224 4.07 20.55 -15.24
N VAL A 225 5.01 21.11 -14.47
CA VAL A 225 4.84 22.37 -13.74
C VAL A 225 6.07 23.32 -13.73
N GLY A 226 7.19 22.97 -14.37
CA GLY A 226 8.46 23.70 -14.25
C GLY A 226 8.45 25.13 -14.78
N ASN A 227 7.70 25.40 -15.85
CA ASN A 227 7.63 26.71 -16.51
C ASN A 227 6.35 27.50 -16.17
N VAL A 228 5.67 27.16 -15.06
CA VAL A 228 4.41 27.79 -14.67
C VAL A 228 4.67 29.00 -13.77
N GLU A 229 4.24 30.19 -14.20
CA GLU A 229 4.39 31.42 -13.40
C GLU A 229 3.50 31.45 -12.16
N VAL A 230 2.23 31.03 -12.30
CA VAL A 230 1.22 31.07 -11.24
C VAL A 230 0.82 29.64 -10.87
N ILE A 231 1.34 29.17 -9.74
CA ILE A 231 1.05 27.83 -9.22
C ILE A 231 1.09 27.84 -7.69
N TYR A 232 0.26 26.99 -7.06
CA TYR A 232 0.37 26.70 -5.64
C TYR A 232 1.74 26.09 -5.33
N LYS A 233 2.46 26.69 -4.38
CA LYS A 233 3.82 26.29 -3.98
C LYS A 233 4.08 26.63 -2.53
N ASP A 234 5.10 26.01 -1.96
CA ASP A 234 5.69 26.41 -0.66
C ASP A 234 7.21 26.59 -0.83
N SER A 235 7.93 26.72 0.30
CA SER A 235 9.39 26.85 0.30
C SER A 235 10.15 25.68 -0.35
N SER A 236 9.51 24.51 -0.48
CA SER A 236 10.09 23.33 -1.14
C SER A 236 9.73 23.20 -2.63
N GLY A 237 9.06 24.20 -3.22
CA GLY A 237 8.75 24.25 -4.64
C GLY A 237 7.27 24.03 -4.99
N PRO A 238 6.93 23.92 -6.29
CA PRO A 238 5.55 23.81 -6.77
C PRO A 238 4.87 22.53 -6.29
N ASN A 239 3.60 22.62 -5.94
CA ASN A 239 2.80 21.46 -5.57
C ASN A 239 2.66 20.51 -6.76
N HIS A 240 2.80 19.22 -6.49
CA HIS A 240 2.73 18.17 -7.49
C HIS A 240 2.56 16.83 -6.78
N ALA A 241 1.93 15.86 -7.43
CA ALA A 241 1.68 14.54 -6.86
C ALA A 241 2.95 13.82 -6.37
N TYR A 242 4.12 14.16 -6.91
CA TYR A 242 5.42 13.54 -6.58
C TYR A 242 6.27 14.37 -5.61
N LYS A 243 5.82 15.56 -5.24
CA LYS A 243 6.53 16.41 -4.29
C LYS A 243 6.53 15.73 -2.90
N PRO A 244 7.69 15.60 -2.23
CA PRO A 244 7.76 15.07 -0.88
C PRO A 244 6.75 15.70 0.09
N GLY A 245 6.03 14.85 0.83
CA GLY A 245 4.94 15.22 1.75
C GLY A 245 3.64 15.74 1.16
N PHE A 246 3.53 15.95 -0.16
CA PHE A 246 2.35 16.59 -0.72
C PHE A 246 1.10 15.69 -0.70
N ALA A 247 1.22 14.40 -1.02
CA ALA A 247 0.09 13.46 -0.90
C ALA A 247 -0.32 13.24 0.56
N PHE A 248 0.65 13.30 1.48
CA PHE A 248 0.36 13.28 2.91
C PHE A 248 -0.52 14.46 3.31
N ASP A 249 -0.07 15.69 3.06
CA ASP A 249 -0.79 16.90 3.46
C ASP A 249 -2.15 17.05 2.75
N SER A 250 -2.23 16.67 1.47
CA SER A 250 -3.43 16.89 0.65
C SER A 250 -4.52 15.82 0.82
N GLY A 251 -4.22 14.71 1.50
CA GLY A 251 -5.17 13.61 1.65
C GLY A 251 -5.04 12.91 2.99
N ILE A 252 -3.89 12.28 3.23
CA ILE A 252 -3.67 11.37 4.35
C ILE A 252 -3.85 12.07 5.70
N LYS A 253 -3.28 13.27 5.87
CA LYS A 253 -3.33 14.04 7.11
C LYS A 253 -4.75 14.29 7.62
N SER A 254 -5.71 14.49 6.72
CA SER A 254 -7.11 14.68 7.12
C SER A 254 -7.75 13.39 7.66
N LEU A 255 -7.28 12.23 7.18
CA LEU A 255 -7.78 10.91 7.56
C LEU A 255 -7.21 10.40 8.87
N THR A 256 -6.14 11.00 9.41
CA THR A 256 -5.53 10.56 10.68
C THR A 256 -6.46 10.78 11.88
N LYS A 257 -7.46 11.66 11.73
CA LYS A 257 -8.56 11.87 12.69
C LYS A 257 -9.61 10.76 12.67
N PHE A 258 -9.62 9.94 11.62
CA PHE A 258 -10.55 8.83 11.42
C PHE A 258 -9.82 7.51 11.68
N PRO A 259 -10.30 6.69 12.64
CA PRO A 259 -9.66 5.40 12.93
C PRO A 259 -9.75 4.45 11.73
N ILE A 260 -8.66 3.73 11.47
CA ILE A 260 -8.58 2.70 10.42
C ILE A 260 -8.09 1.39 11.01
N LYS A 261 -8.42 0.28 10.36
CA LYS A 261 -7.98 -1.06 10.75
C LYS A 261 -6.55 -1.37 10.31
N GLY A 262 -6.10 -0.78 9.19
CA GLY A 262 -4.77 -1.01 8.65
C GLY A 262 -4.58 -0.42 7.26
N ILE A 263 -3.37 -0.58 6.73
CA ILE A 263 -2.91 0.02 5.47
C ILE A 263 -2.47 -1.08 4.50
N LEU A 264 -2.87 -0.94 3.25
CA LEU A 264 -2.38 -1.70 2.11
C LEU A 264 -1.43 -0.81 1.30
N TRP A 265 -0.23 -1.31 1.00
CA TRP A 265 0.82 -0.56 0.31
C TRP A 265 1.36 -1.31 -0.91
N TYR A 266 1.18 -0.76 -2.10
CA TYR A 266 1.84 -1.29 -3.30
C TYR A 266 2.56 -0.17 -4.04
N GLN A 267 3.86 -0.07 -3.76
CA GLN A 267 4.73 0.95 -4.28
C GLN A 267 6.17 0.43 -4.36
N GLY A 268 6.95 1.05 -5.23
CA GLY A 268 8.39 0.90 -5.23
C GLY A 268 9.01 1.07 -6.61
N GLU A 269 8.23 0.91 -7.67
CA GLU A 269 8.73 0.92 -9.05
C GLU A 269 9.42 2.25 -9.40
N SER A 270 8.95 3.35 -8.80
CA SER A 270 9.53 4.69 -8.94
C SER A 270 10.84 4.88 -8.16
N ASN A 271 11.00 4.20 -7.03
CA ASN A 271 12.21 4.24 -6.20
C ASN A 271 13.24 3.17 -6.63
N ALA A 272 12.84 2.19 -7.44
CA ALA A 272 13.70 1.13 -7.94
C ALA A 272 14.50 1.51 -9.21
N GLN A 273 14.56 2.80 -9.56
CA GLN A 273 15.17 3.30 -10.80
C GLN A 273 16.66 3.64 -10.66
N GLU A 274 17.16 3.79 -9.43
CA GLU A 274 18.51 4.29 -9.09
C GLU A 274 19.07 3.51 -7.88
N PRO A 275 20.36 3.14 -7.85
CA PRO A 275 20.93 2.32 -6.78
C PRO A 275 20.76 2.92 -5.38
N GLU A 276 21.03 4.21 -5.21
CA GLU A 276 20.95 4.89 -3.91
C GLU A 276 19.50 4.91 -3.38
N ARG A 277 18.53 5.00 -4.29
CA ARG A 277 17.09 4.96 -3.99
C ARG A 277 16.61 3.56 -3.61
N VAL A 278 17.26 2.52 -4.16
CA VAL A 278 17.02 1.13 -3.79
C VAL A 278 17.56 0.86 -2.38
N GLU A 279 18.80 1.24 -2.12
CA GLU A 279 19.48 0.98 -0.84
C GLU A 279 18.77 1.60 0.36
N GLU A 280 18.22 2.81 0.19
CA GLU A 280 17.54 3.53 1.27
C GLU A 280 16.07 3.09 1.49
N TYR A 281 15.48 2.33 0.56
CA TYR A 281 14.02 2.14 0.50
C TYR A 281 13.44 1.51 1.78
N LYS A 282 14.14 0.50 2.33
CA LYS A 282 13.71 -0.17 3.57
C LYS A 282 13.64 0.79 4.75
N ASP A 283 14.62 1.68 4.88
CA ASP A 283 14.68 2.66 5.97
C ASP A 283 13.64 3.78 5.76
N LEU A 284 13.43 4.20 4.51
CA LEU A 284 12.39 5.17 4.15
C LEU A 284 10.97 4.63 4.40
N GLN A 285 10.75 3.34 4.10
CA GLN A 285 9.50 2.65 4.42
C GLN A 285 9.30 2.50 5.94
N ARG A 286 10.39 2.31 6.72
CA ARG A 286 10.33 2.32 8.19
C ARG A 286 9.95 3.69 8.73
N LEU A 287 10.51 4.76 8.19
CA LEU A 287 10.13 6.13 8.53
C LEU A 287 8.64 6.36 8.26
N MET A 288 8.14 6.01 7.06
CA MET A 288 6.73 6.15 6.71
C MET A 288 5.81 5.40 7.69
N LEU A 289 6.13 4.14 8.01
CA LEU A 289 5.31 3.36 8.94
C LEU A 289 5.33 3.95 10.35
N SER A 290 6.49 4.41 10.82
CA SER A 290 6.60 5.09 12.12
C SER A 290 5.79 6.38 12.16
N ASP A 291 5.86 7.18 11.09
CA ASP A 291 5.09 8.42 10.93
C ASP A 291 3.57 8.14 10.97
N PHE A 292 3.10 7.16 10.19
CA PHE A 292 1.68 6.76 10.23
C PHE A 292 1.24 6.27 11.60
N ARG A 293 2.02 5.39 12.25
CA ARG A 293 1.70 4.90 13.60
C ARG A 293 1.59 6.03 14.62
N MET A 294 2.43 7.06 14.48
CA MET A 294 2.37 8.26 15.30
C MET A 294 1.09 9.07 15.03
N HIS A 295 0.78 9.38 13.78
CA HIS A 295 -0.38 10.19 13.42
C HIS A 295 -1.73 9.54 13.78
N TRP A 296 -1.84 8.21 13.63
CA TRP A 296 -3.03 7.46 14.05
C TRP A 296 -3.03 7.08 15.52
N ASN A 297 -1.98 7.42 16.28
CA ASN A 297 -1.79 6.99 17.67
C ASN A 297 -2.00 5.48 17.83
N SER A 298 -1.42 4.69 16.91
CA SER A 298 -1.60 3.24 16.83
C SER A 298 -0.24 2.58 16.59
N PRO A 299 0.54 2.27 17.65
CA PRO A 299 1.89 1.71 17.51
C PRO A 299 1.91 0.33 16.84
N ASP A 300 0.77 -0.36 16.82
CA ASP A 300 0.58 -1.67 16.23
C ASP A 300 -0.24 -1.65 14.94
N LEU A 301 -0.41 -0.47 14.31
CA LEU A 301 -1.17 -0.33 13.07
C LEU A 301 -0.70 -1.37 12.02
N PRO A 302 -1.60 -2.27 11.57
CA PRO A 302 -1.29 -3.26 10.56
C PRO A 302 -0.88 -2.61 9.24
N PHE A 303 0.23 -3.09 8.67
CA PHE A 303 0.77 -2.58 7.41
C PHE A 303 1.12 -3.74 6.47
N TYR A 304 0.32 -3.95 5.44
CA TYR A 304 0.52 -5.03 4.48
C TYR A 304 0.95 -4.48 3.13
N TYR A 305 2.09 -4.94 2.65
CA TYR A 305 2.72 -4.39 1.46
C TYR A 305 3.06 -5.45 0.42
N VAL A 306 3.34 -5.00 -0.80
CA VAL A 306 3.60 -5.87 -1.94
C VAL A 306 5.07 -5.80 -2.34
N GLN A 307 5.73 -6.96 -2.38
CA GLN A 307 7.03 -7.09 -3.03
C GLN A 307 6.84 -6.96 -4.55
N LEU A 308 7.68 -6.16 -5.21
CA LEU A 308 7.52 -5.90 -6.64
C LEU A 308 7.46 -7.19 -7.46
N SER A 309 6.66 -7.14 -8.52
CA SER A 309 6.53 -8.23 -9.49
C SER A 309 7.76 -8.36 -10.38
N SER A 310 7.75 -9.32 -11.30
CA SER A 310 8.80 -9.50 -12.31
C SER A 310 8.57 -8.66 -13.58
N ILE A 311 9.64 -8.09 -14.15
CA ILE A 311 9.67 -7.36 -15.44
C ILE A 311 11.08 -7.44 -16.04
N ASP A 312 11.20 -7.60 -17.36
CA ASP A 312 12.49 -7.59 -18.07
C ASP A 312 12.29 -7.13 -19.52
N THR A 313 12.36 -5.83 -19.73
CA THR A 313 12.15 -5.17 -21.03
C THR A 313 13.11 -4.01 -21.21
N LEU A 314 13.43 -3.69 -22.47
CA LEU A 314 14.29 -2.56 -22.82
C LEU A 314 13.59 -1.20 -22.64
N HIS A 315 12.25 -1.19 -22.54
CA HIS A 315 11.45 0.03 -22.43
C HIS A 315 11.25 0.52 -20.99
N TYR A 316 11.80 -0.19 -20.01
CA TYR A 316 11.65 0.14 -18.60
C TYR A 316 12.89 -0.31 -17.81
N LYS A 317 13.37 0.53 -16.89
CA LYS A 317 14.56 0.18 -16.09
C LYS A 317 14.18 -0.76 -14.95
N GLY A 318 14.25 -2.06 -15.24
CA GLY A 318 14.01 -3.14 -14.26
C GLY A 318 15.28 -3.73 -13.66
N GLN A 319 16.46 -3.20 -13.96
CA GLN A 319 17.74 -3.88 -13.66
C GLN A 319 17.96 -4.07 -12.14
N LEU A 320 17.45 -3.16 -11.32
CA LEU A 320 17.59 -3.17 -9.86
C LEU A 320 16.44 -3.89 -9.13
N TRP A 321 15.53 -4.55 -9.86
CA TRP A 321 14.40 -5.28 -9.26
C TRP A 321 14.81 -6.37 -8.25
N PRO A 322 15.86 -7.18 -8.49
CA PRO A 322 16.33 -8.15 -7.51
C PRO A 322 16.74 -7.51 -6.18
N GLU A 323 17.54 -6.44 -6.24
CA GLU A 323 18.03 -5.68 -5.10
C GLU A 323 16.85 -5.05 -4.36
N PHE A 324 15.95 -4.38 -5.08
CA PHE A 324 14.80 -3.71 -4.49
C PHE A 324 13.84 -4.67 -3.80
N ARG A 325 13.53 -5.82 -4.43
CA ARG A 325 12.73 -6.87 -3.79
C ARG A 325 13.39 -7.38 -2.52
N ASN A 326 14.72 -7.52 -2.50
CA ASN A 326 15.42 -7.94 -1.30
C ASN A 326 15.40 -6.88 -0.18
N GLU A 327 15.41 -5.58 -0.50
CA GLU A 327 15.17 -4.53 0.50
C GLU A 327 13.74 -4.60 1.06
N GLN A 328 12.74 -4.78 0.19
CA GLN A 328 11.35 -5.03 0.61
C GLN A 328 11.26 -6.28 1.50
N ARG A 329 12.02 -7.34 1.22
CA ARG A 329 12.06 -8.55 2.07
C ARG A 329 12.70 -8.28 3.43
N LYS A 330 13.76 -7.48 3.49
CA LYS A 330 14.42 -7.17 4.78
C LYS A 330 13.49 -6.39 5.71
N PHE A 331 12.64 -5.52 5.17
CA PHE A 331 11.69 -4.70 5.94
C PHE A 331 10.81 -5.51 6.91
N ILE A 332 10.26 -6.65 6.47
CA ILE A 332 9.34 -7.48 7.28
C ILE A 332 9.99 -8.02 8.57
N ARG A 333 11.31 -8.18 8.59
CA ARG A 333 12.03 -8.72 9.75
C ARG A 333 12.32 -7.68 10.82
N GLU A 334 12.23 -6.40 10.46
CA GLU A 334 12.63 -5.28 11.31
C GLU A 334 11.41 -4.52 11.85
N THR A 335 10.20 -4.90 11.45
CA THR A 335 8.97 -4.19 11.81
C THR A 335 7.85 -5.17 12.18
N SER A 336 7.25 -4.98 13.36
CA SER A 336 6.11 -5.77 13.84
C SER A 336 4.81 -5.41 13.10
N ASN A 337 3.82 -6.31 13.14
CA ASN A 337 2.49 -6.10 12.53
C ASN A 337 2.56 -5.72 11.03
N THR A 338 3.55 -6.28 10.34
CA THR A 338 3.72 -6.14 8.89
C THR A 338 3.54 -7.48 8.19
N GLY A 339 3.23 -7.42 6.90
CA GLY A 339 3.02 -8.60 6.06
C GLY A 339 3.34 -8.27 4.62
N MET A 340 3.99 -9.20 3.92
CA MET A 340 4.43 -9.01 2.53
C MET A 340 3.75 -10.00 1.59
N ALA A 341 3.07 -9.49 0.56
CA ALA A 341 2.63 -10.29 -0.58
C ALA A 341 3.76 -10.36 -1.61
N VAL A 342 4.26 -11.56 -1.86
CA VAL A 342 5.24 -11.83 -2.95
C VAL A 342 4.49 -11.89 -4.27
N CYS A 343 5.01 -11.26 -5.33
CA CYS A 343 4.35 -11.15 -6.64
C CYS A 343 5.26 -11.42 -7.85
N SER A 344 6.48 -11.93 -7.63
CA SER A 344 7.44 -12.19 -8.71
C SER A 344 6.98 -13.28 -9.69
N ASP A 345 6.09 -14.18 -9.28
CA ASP A 345 5.51 -15.26 -10.08
C ASP A 345 4.41 -14.81 -11.05
N ILE A 346 3.76 -13.68 -10.76
CA ILE A 346 2.65 -13.11 -11.55
C ILE A 346 3.04 -11.80 -12.25
N GLY A 347 4.34 -11.62 -12.53
CA GLY A 347 4.85 -10.49 -13.28
C GLY A 347 4.52 -10.52 -14.78
N SER A 348 4.87 -9.45 -15.48
CA SER A 348 4.74 -9.36 -16.93
C SER A 348 6.06 -8.90 -17.51
N LYS A 349 6.60 -9.68 -18.46
CA LYS A 349 7.94 -9.43 -18.99
C LYS A 349 8.07 -8.05 -19.62
N ASN A 350 7.02 -7.59 -20.30
CA ASN A 350 7.03 -6.37 -21.10
C ASN A 350 6.14 -5.25 -20.54
N ASP A 351 5.60 -5.39 -19.32
CA ASP A 351 4.70 -4.40 -18.73
C ASP A 351 4.93 -4.31 -17.23
N VAL A 352 5.18 -3.10 -16.72
CA VAL A 352 5.39 -2.86 -15.30
C VAL A 352 4.09 -3.01 -14.50
N HIS A 353 2.95 -3.10 -15.19
CA HIS A 353 1.63 -3.29 -14.61
C HIS A 353 1.07 -4.69 -14.92
N PRO A 354 1.54 -5.76 -14.24
CA PRO A 354 0.95 -7.08 -14.41
C PRO A 354 -0.53 -7.07 -14.02
N ARG A 355 -1.37 -7.69 -14.85
CA ARG A 355 -2.84 -7.56 -14.73
C ARG A 355 -3.48 -8.50 -13.71
N ASP A 356 -2.75 -9.45 -13.15
CA ASP A 356 -3.28 -10.35 -12.12
C ASP A 356 -3.26 -9.69 -10.74
N LYS A 357 -4.18 -8.74 -10.52
CA LYS A 357 -4.31 -8.04 -9.22
C LYS A 357 -5.10 -8.84 -8.19
N LYS A 358 -5.84 -9.86 -8.66
CA LYS A 358 -6.58 -10.77 -7.79
C LYS A 358 -5.66 -11.50 -6.83
N ASN A 359 -4.62 -12.15 -7.35
CA ASN A 359 -3.67 -12.88 -6.52
C ASN A 359 -2.95 -11.95 -5.53
N VAL A 360 -2.63 -10.71 -5.93
CA VAL A 360 -2.03 -9.70 -5.04
C VAL A 360 -2.97 -9.38 -3.86
N GLY A 361 -4.22 -9.01 -4.14
CA GLY A 361 -5.21 -8.64 -3.12
C GLY A 361 -5.53 -9.80 -2.17
N GLU A 362 -5.68 -11.02 -2.71
CA GLU A 362 -5.93 -12.22 -1.91
C GLU A 362 -4.73 -12.59 -1.01
N ARG A 363 -3.48 -12.41 -1.48
CA ARG A 363 -2.26 -12.60 -0.67
C ARG A 363 -2.17 -11.61 0.48
N LEU A 364 -2.49 -10.33 0.25
CA LEU A 364 -2.60 -9.34 1.33
C LEU A 364 -3.73 -9.68 2.31
N ALA A 365 -4.85 -10.19 1.81
CA ALA A 365 -5.97 -10.61 2.68
C ALA A 365 -5.57 -11.78 3.58
N LYS A 366 -4.75 -12.73 3.12
CA LYS A 366 -4.27 -13.82 3.98
C LYS A 366 -3.48 -13.31 5.20
N TRP A 367 -2.67 -12.26 5.04
CA TRP A 367 -2.00 -11.60 6.16
C TRP A 367 -3.00 -11.00 7.16
N ALA A 368 -4.01 -10.27 6.68
CA ALA A 368 -5.06 -9.74 7.57
C ALA A 368 -5.83 -10.86 8.27
N LEU A 369 -6.25 -11.91 7.54
CA LEU A 369 -6.99 -13.05 8.09
C LEU A 369 -6.20 -13.75 9.20
N LYS A 370 -4.90 -13.93 9.02
CA LYS A 370 -4.01 -14.50 10.05
C LYS A 370 -3.78 -13.56 11.22
N GLU A 371 -3.29 -12.35 10.96
CA GLU A 371 -2.74 -11.49 12.01
C GLU A 371 -3.80 -10.61 12.68
N VAL A 372 -4.80 -10.14 11.92
CA VAL A 372 -5.87 -9.28 12.44
C VAL A 372 -7.07 -10.10 12.89
N TYR A 373 -7.52 -11.06 12.06
CA TYR A 373 -8.72 -11.85 12.34
C TYR A 373 -8.43 -13.21 12.99
N LYS A 374 -7.15 -13.49 13.31
CA LYS A 374 -6.68 -14.65 14.08
C LYS A 374 -7.12 -16.00 13.50
N MET A 375 -7.33 -16.07 12.20
CA MET A 375 -7.60 -17.34 11.52
C MET A 375 -6.35 -18.23 11.52
N ASN A 376 -6.56 -19.53 11.71
CA ASN A 376 -5.47 -20.50 11.65
C ASN A 376 -5.13 -20.86 10.20
N ILE A 377 -4.43 -19.95 9.50
CA ILE A 377 -3.95 -20.13 8.12
C ILE A 377 -2.48 -19.73 7.97
N ILE A 378 -1.87 -20.11 6.85
CA ILE A 378 -0.55 -19.65 6.43
C ILE A 378 -0.70 -18.38 5.57
N PRO A 379 -0.09 -17.24 5.97
CA PRO A 379 -0.30 -15.96 5.28
C PRO A 379 0.66 -15.70 4.11
N SER A 380 1.82 -16.37 4.08
CA SER A 380 2.91 -16.10 3.12
C SER A 380 3.49 -17.39 2.55
N GLY A 381 4.26 -17.25 1.46
CA GLY A 381 5.09 -18.33 0.94
C GLY A 381 6.43 -18.42 1.67
N PRO A 382 7.31 -19.36 1.28
CA PRO A 382 8.57 -19.59 1.95
C PRO A 382 9.43 -18.32 2.04
N MET A 383 9.72 -17.88 3.26
CA MET A 383 10.61 -16.75 3.52
C MET A 383 11.94 -17.31 4.00
N VAL A 384 13.04 -17.06 3.29
CA VAL A 384 14.35 -17.58 3.73
C VAL A 384 14.61 -17.11 5.16
N LYS A 385 15.03 -18.02 6.03
CA LYS A 385 15.38 -17.79 7.43
C LYS A 385 16.90 -17.70 7.61
N SER A 386 17.59 -18.76 7.18
CA SER A 386 19.04 -18.94 7.31
C SER A 386 19.56 -19.88 6.22
N VAL A 387 20.86 -19.78 5.91
CA VAL A 387 21.57 -20.75 5.06
C VAL A 387 22.82 -21.22 5.81
N LYS A 388 23.05 -22.54 5.83
CA LYS A 388 24.22 -23.14 6.51
C LYS A 388 25.01 -23.98 5.53
N TYR A 389 26.33 -23.79 5.48
CA TYR A 389 27.22 -24.69 4.75
C TYR A 389 27.61 -25.90 5.62
N LYS A 390 27.31 -27.12 5.18
CA LYS A 390 27.70 -28.35 5.86
C LYS A 390 27.95 -29.46 4.85
N SER A 391 29.08 -30.16 4.99
CA SER A 391 29.39 -31.38 4.23
C SER A 391 29.25 -31.22 2.70
N GLY A 392 29.76 -30.11 2.14
CA GLY A 392 29.72 -29.85 0.70
C GLY A 392 28.35 -29.41 0.17
N ALA A 393 27.43 -28.95 1.04
CA ALA A 393 26.13 -28.46 0.62
C ALA A 393 25.68 -27.23 1.41
N LEU A 394 24.88 -26.39 0.76
CA LEU A 394 24.09 -25.35 1.39
C LEU A 394 22.75 -25.94 1.84
N HIS A 395 22.37 -25.68 3.09
CA HIS A 395 21.06 -26.00 3.62
C HIS A 395 20.30 -24.72 3.94
N LEU A 396 19.26 -24.44 3.16
CA LEU A 396 18.42 -23.26 3.31
C LEU A 396 17.14 -23.62 4.07
N TYR A 397 16.86 -22.86 5.13
CA TYR A 397 15.68 -23.02 5.97
C TYR A 397 14.75 -21.84 5.76
N PHE A 398 13.44 -22.08 5.85
CA PHE A 398 12.42 -21.09 5.53
C PHE A 398 11.39 -21.00 6.66
N ASP A 399 10.88 -19.80 6.90
CA ASP A 399 9.61 -19.60 7.60
C ASP A 399 8.45 -19.75 6.60
N TYR A 400 7.22 -19.92 7.09
CA TYR A 400 5.99 -20.08 6.28
C TYR A 400 6.01 -21.24 5.29
N VAL A 401 6.65 -22.35 5.66
CA VAL A 401 6.65 -23.59 4.87
C VAL A 401 5.29 -24.27 4.79
N GLY A 402 4.38 -23.98 5.73
CA GLY A 402 3.06 -24.60 5.77
C GLY A 402 3.14 -26.12 5.86
N GLU A 403 2.33 -26.81 5.04
CA GLU A 403 2.34 -28.28 4.91
C GLU A 403 3.59 -28.82 4.18
N GLY A 404 4.38 -27.96 3.53
CA GLY A 404 5.60 -28.39 2.84
C GLY A 404 6.09 -27.42 1.77
N LEU A 405 7.30 -27.66 1.29
CA LEU A 405 7.87 -26.95 0.14
C LEU A 405 7.60 -27.71 -1.16
N THR A 406 7.27 -26.98 -2.23
CA THR A 406 7.03 -27.55 -3.56
C THR A 406 7.64 -26.70 -4.67
N ALA A 407 7.86 -27.32 -5.83
CA ALA A 407 8.36 -26.66 -7.03
C ALA A 407 7.29 -26.70 -8.13
N TYR A 408 6.77 -25.54 -8.53
CA TYR A 408 5.73 -25.49 -9.55
C TYR A 408 6.36 -25.75 -10.94
N GLY A 409 6.01 -26.88 -11.58
CA GLY A 409 6.66 -27.32 -12.84
C GLY A 409 7.70 -28.44 -12.67
N ASN A 410 7.66 -29.18 -11.56
CA ASN A 410 8.45 -30.39 -11.22
C ASN A 410 9.93 -30.16 -10.89
N GLU A 411 10.66 -29.34 -11.63
CA GLU A 411 12.07 -29.05 -11.37
C GLU A 411 12.22 -27.72 -10.60
N LEU A 412 13.00 -27.72 -9.50
CA LEU A 412 13.25 -26.51 -8.72
C LEU A 412 14.27 -25.62 -9.43
N THR A 413 13.90 -24.36 -9.68
CA THR A 413 14.72 -23.39 -10.41
C THR A 413 14.80 -22.04 -9.68
N GLY A 414 15.70 -21.17 -10.14
CA GLY A 414 15.83 -19.80 -9.67
C GLY A 414 16.88 -19.57 -8.59
N PHE A 415 17.68 -20.59 -8.24
CA PHE A 415 18.82 -20.44 -7.35
C PHE A 415 20.11 -20.11 -8.10
N SER A 416 20.91 -19.23 -7.52
CA SER A 416 22.27 -18.90 -7.95
C SER A 416 23.20 -18.74 -6.74
N ILE A 417 24.51 -18.87 -6.95
CA ILE A 417 25.54 -18.67 -5.93
C ILE A 417 26.69 -17.84 -6.52
N ASP A 418 27.16 -16.84 -5.79
CA ASP A 418 28.21 -15.91 -6.25
C ASP A 418 28.11 -15.55 -7.75
N SER A 419 29.08 -15.96 -8.58
CA SER A 419 29.12 -15.72 -10.03
C SER A 419 28.38 -16.77 -10.88
N GLN A 420 27.90 -17.87 -10.27
CA GLN A 420 27.17 -18.93 -10.96
C GLN A 420 25.69 -18.57 -11.06
N SER A 421 25.25 -18.26 -12.27
CA SER A 421 23.91 -17.73 -12.57
C SER A 421 22.77 -18.75 -12.41
N SER A 422 23.07 -20.04 -12.34
CA SER A 422 22.10 -21.11 -12.07
C SER A 422 22.80 -22.27 -11.37
N VAL A 423 22.17 -22.82 -10.34
CA VAL A 423 22.63 -24.03 -9.64
C VAL A 423 21.50 -25.00 -9.36
N ASP A 424 21.81 -26.29 -9.37
CA ASP A 424 20.86 -27.34 -9.06
C ASP A 424 20.49 -27.32 -7.58
N ALA A 425 19.19 -27.19 -7.31
CA ALA A 425 18.63 -27.16 -5.96
C ALA A 425 17.60 -28.27 -5.80
N LYS A 426 17.56 -28.91 -4.63
CA LYS A 426 16.59 -29.96 -4.31
C LYS A 426 15.82 -29.64 -3.05
N ILE A 427 14.52 -29.87 -3.08
CA ILE A 427 13.68 -29.85 -1.87
C ILE A 427 13.93 -31.16 -1.11
N LYS A 428 14.27 -31.06 0.18
CA LYS A 428 14.42 -32.22 1.08
C LYS A 428 13.64 -31.97 2.37
N GLY A 429 12.37 -32.38 2.39
CA GLY A 429 11.42 -31.98 3.44
C GLY A 429 11.22 -30.47 3.42
N ASN A 430 11.28 -29.81 4.59
CA ASN A 430 11.03 -28.38 4.73
C ASN A 430 12.28 -27.49 4.50
N LYS A 431 13.26 -27.97 3.72
CA LYS A 431 14.47 -27.22 3.37
C LYS A 431 14.85 -27.41 1.91
N VAL A 432 15.61 -26.45 1.39
CA VAL A 432 16.28 -26.56 0.10
C VAL A 432 17.75 -26.91 0.34
N VAL A 433 18.27 -27.84 -0.47
CA VAL A 433 19.67 -28.26 -0.44
C VAL A 433 20.31 -28.02 -1.80
N ILE A 434 21.46 -27.35 -1.81
CA ILE A 434 22.26 -27.05 -3.00
C ILE A 434 23.64 -27.66 -2.78
N GLU A 435 24.03 -28.62 -3.62
CA GLU A 435 25.36 -29.22 -3.56
C GLU A 435 26.37 -28.26 -4.19
N VAL A 436 27.49 -28.02 -3.51
CA VAL A 436 28.50 -27.04 -3.95
C VAL A 436 29.91 -27.59 -3.71
N LYS A 437 30.82 -27.31 -4.65
CA LYS A 437 32.22 -27.75 -4.54
C LYS A 437 32.96 -27.04 -3.40
N GLU A 438 32.69 -25.74 -3.25
CA GLU A 438 33.31 -24.86 -2.27
C GLU A 438 32.23 -24.00 -1.60
N LYS A 439 32.50 -23.47 -0.40
CA LYS A 439 31.57 -22.59 0.32
C LYS A 439 31.45 -21.25 -0.43
N PRO A 440 30.30 -20.91 -1.03
CA PRO A 440 30.11 -19.62 -1.65
C PRO A 440 29.92 -18.52 -0.60
N THR A 441 30.10 -17.27 -0.99
CA THR A 441 29.89 -16.12 -0.11
C THR A 441 28.40 -15.82 0.06
N TYR A 442 27.65 -15.86 -1.05
CA TYR A 442 26.22 -15.57 -1.10
C TYR A 442 25.44 -16.64 -1.86
N VAL A 443 24.21 -16.86 -1.40
CA VAL A 443 23.17 -17.57 -2.14
C VAL A 443 22.04 -16.61 -2.48
N TYR A 444 21.46 -16.82 -3.65
CA TYR A 444 20.42 -15.98 -4.21
C TYR A 444 19.24 -16.84 -4.65
N TYR A 445 18.03 -16.28 -4.55
CA TYR A 445 16.83 -16.88 -5.12
C TYR A 445 16.01 -15.84 -5.85
N GLY A 446 15.60 -16.17 -7.07
CA GLY A 446 14.80 -15.30 -7.93
C GLY A 446 15.49 -13.99 -8.31
N TRP A 447 16.83 -13.99 -8.34
CA TRP A 447 17.70 -12.81 -8.51
C TRP A 447 17.86 -12.36 -9.97
N GLN A 448 16.74 -12.16 -10.65
CA GLN A 448 16.65 -11.68 -12.02
C GLN A 448 15.47 -10.71 -12.14
N PRO A 449 15.56 -9.62 -12.94
CA PRO A 449 14.45 -8.68 -13.13
C PRO A 449 13.12 -9.38 -13.45
N PHE A 450 13.16 -10.35 -14.38
CA PHE A 450 12.09 -11.32 -14.57
C PHE A 450 12.48 -12.67 -13.99
N SER A 451 11.92 -13.00 -12.83
CA SER A 451 12.28 -14.20 -12.10
C SER A 451 11.71 -15.47 -12.73
N LYS A 452 12.54 -16.50 -12.87
CA LYS A 452 12.12 -17.87 -13.18
C LYS A 452 11.92 -18.74 -11.93
N GLY A 453 12.12 -18.18 -10.73
CA GLY A 453 12.02 -18.94 -9.49
C GLY A 453 10.63 -19.52 -9.28
N ASN A 454 10.58 -20.80 -8.92
CA ASN A 454 9.34 -21.56 -8.78
C ASN A 454 9.22 -22.35 -7.46
N LEU A 455 9.92 -21.93 -6.42
CA LEU A 455 9.73 -22.41 -5.05
C LEU A 455 8.44 -21.82 -4.45
N PHE A 456 7.56 -22.69 -3.99
CA PHE A 456 6.31 -22.37 -3.32
C PHE A 456 6.19 -23.20 -2.04
N ASN A 457 5.22 -22.88 -1.19
CA ASN A 457 4.67 -23.85 -0.24
C ASN A 457 3.47 -24.59 -0.86
N GLU A 458 3.03 -25.67 -0.20
CA GLU A 458 1.88 -26.47 -0.63
C GLU A 458 0.55 -25.68 -0.61
N GLU A 459 0.48 -24.54 0.08
CA GLU A 459 -0.65 -23.60 0.03
C GLU A 459 -0.66 -22.72 -1.23
N GLY A 460 0.29 -22.91 -2.15
CA GLY A 460 0.38 -22.21 -3.43
C GLY A 460 0.90 -20.77 -3.32
N LEU A 461 1.67 -20.46 -2.28
CA LEU A 461 2.27 -19.13 -2.09
C LEU A 461 3.77 -19.13 -2.46
N PRO A 462 4.23 -18.17 -3.29
CA PRO A 462 5.61 -18.16 -3.81
C PRO A 462 6.61 -17.71 -2.75
N ALA A 463 7.81 -18.26 -2.85
CA ALA A 463 8.94 -17.82 -2.04
C ALA A 463 9.41 -16.41 -2.45
N SER A 464 9.85 -15.63 -1.46
CA SER A 464 10.33 -14.26 -1.69
C SER A 464 11.74 -14.23 -2.30
N THR A 465 12.02 -13.24 -3.16
CA THR A 465 13.37 -12.97 -3.67
C THR A 465 14.33 -12.61 -2.55
N PHE A 466 15.54 -13.18 -2.56
CA PHE A 466 16.56 -12.87 -1.56
C PHE A 466 17.99 -12.98 -2.08
N ARG A 467 18.89 -12.26 -1.38
CA ARG A 467 20.33 -12.51 -1.29
C ARG A 467 20.67 -12.73 0.18
N LEU A 468 21.34 -13.84 0.49
CA LEU A 468 21.71 -14.19 1.87
C LEU A 468 23.18 -14.62 1.94
N LYS A 469 23.92 -14.11 2.93
CA LYS A 469 25.30 -14.50 3.20
C LYS A 469 25.33 -15.92 3.76
N VAL A 470 26.29 -16.73 3.32
CA VAL A 470 26.42 -18.11 3.79
C VAL A 470 27.16 -18.16 5.13
N GLU A 471 26.50 -18.73 6.14
CA GLU A 471 27.06 -18.94 7.49
C GLU A 471 28.10 -20.05 7.52
#